data_AF-A0A3B0WAH4-F1
#
_entry.id   AF-A0A3B0WAH4-F1
#
_cell.length_a   1.000
_cell.length_b   1.000
_cell.length_c   1.000
_cell.angle_alpha   90.00
_cell.angle_beta   90.00
_cell.angle_gamma   90.00
#
_symmetry.space_group_name_H-M   'P 1'
#
loop_
_entity.id
_entity.type
_entity.pdbx_description
1 polymer ?
#
loop_
_entity_poly.entity_id
_entity_poly.type
_entity_poly.pdbx_seq_one_letter_code
_entity_poly.pdbx_strand_id
1 'polypeptide(L)' 'EVDHPRWSQATERRITGGFSLFNSRIKTQMFNGYSDYVADMYKGMNLAKFY' A
#
# COMPACT_ATOMS: atom_id res chain seq x y z
N GLU A 1 3.82 4.79 7.03
CA GLU A 1 3.92 3.58 6.20
C GLU A 1 4.17 2.41 7.12
N VAL A 2 3.48 1.29 6.93
CA VAL A 2 3.60 0.09 7.76
C VAL A 2 4.21 -1.00 6.89
N ASP A 3 5.47 -1.30 7.13
CA ASP A 3 6.16 -2.39 6.44
C ASP A 3 5.86 -3.73 7.12
N HIS A 4 5.94 -4.81 6.35
CA HIS A 4 5.90 -6.15 6.91
C HIS A 4 7.25 -6.47 7.58
N PRO A 5 7.32 -7.27 8.66
CA PRO A 5 8.59 -7.67 9.30
C PRO A 5 9.66 -8.30 8.40
N ARG A 6 9.32 -8.63 7.15
CA ARG A 6 10.19 -9.34 6.20
C ARG A 6 10.36 -8.64 4.86
N TRP A 7 9.53 -7.64 4.56
CA TRP A 7 9.58 -6.94 3.28
C TRP A 7 8.95 -5.55 3.40
N SER A 8 9.46 -4.62 2.61
CA SER A 8 8.87 -3.29 2.51
C SER A 8 7.59 -3.30 1.68
N GLN A 9 6.60 -2.54 2.11
CA GLN A 9 5.34 -2.28 1.43
C GLN A 9 5.36 -0.95 0.65
N ALA A 10 6.48 -0.21 0.69
CA ALA A 10 6.59 1.11 0.05
C ALA A 10 6.50 1.05 -1.49
N THR A 11 6.85 -0.09 -2.09
CA THR A 11 6.81 -0.28 -3.55
C THR A 11 6.23 -1.63 -3.93
N GLU A 12 5.51 -1.65 -5.05
CA GLU A 12 4.86 -2.83 -5.60
C GLU A 12 5.28 -3.12 -7.05
N ARG A 13 5.13 -4.37 -7.46
CA ARG A 13 5.37 -4.82 -8.83
C ARG A 13 4.04 -4.99 -9.54
N ARG A 14 3.71 -4.08 -10.46
CA ARG A 14 2.50 -4.19 -11.29
C ARG A 14 2.64 -5.35 -12.26
N ILE A 15 1.62 -6.21 -12.33
CA ILE A 15 1.61 -7.43 -13.17
C ILE A 15 1.15 -7.11 -14.61
N THR A 16 0.46 -5.99 -14.82
CA THR A 16 0.01 -5.53 -16.13
C THR A 16 1.20 -5.08 -16.99
N GLY A 17 1.38 -5.66 -18.18
CA GLY A 17 2.45 -5.26 -19.13
C GLY A 17 3.28 -6.39 -19.74
N GLY A 18 2.83 -7.64 -19.63
CA GLY A 18 3.60 -8.81 -20.08
C GLY A 18 4.67 -9.22 -19.07
N PHE A 19 5.17 -10.46 -19.19
CA PHE A 19 6.25 -11.03 -18.36
C PHE A 19 7.61 -10.39 -18.69
N SER A 20 7.68 -9.05 -18.76
CA SER A 20 8.96 -8.36 -18.90
C SER A 20 9.72 -8.43 -17.58
N LEU A 21 10.96 -8.91 -17.64
CA LEU A 21 11.90 -8.90 -16.50
C LEU A 21 12.14 -7.48 -15.92
N PHE A 22 11.67 -6.44 -16.62
CA PHE A 22 11.83 -5.04 -16.26
C PHE A 22 10.54 -4.37 -15.79
N ASN A 23 9.53 -5.12 -15.31
CA ASN A 23 8.34 -4.49 -14.72
C ASN A 23 8.77 -3.53 -13.61
N SER A 24 8.67 -2.24 -13.91
CA SER A 24 9.14 -1.16 -13.04
C SER A 24 8.35 -1.20 -11.73
N ARG A 25 9.06 -1.16 -10.60
CA ARG A 25 8.42 -1.02 -9.30
C ARG A 25 7.78 0.37 -9.24
N ILE A 26 6.53 0.43 -8.82
CA ILE A 26 5.80 1.68 -8.60
C ILE A 26 5.65 1.91 -7.10
N LYS A 27 5.51 3.18 -6.68
CA LYS A 27 5.24 3.51 -5.28
C LYS A 27 3.82 3.08 -4.92
N THR A 28 3.66 2.34 -3.83
CA THR A 28 2.34 1.94 -3.32
C THR A 28 1.59 3.16 -2.79
N GLN A 29 0.33 3.28 -3.17
CA GLN A 29 -0.52 4.40 -2.76
C GLN A 29 -1.20 4.10 -1.42
N MET A 30 -1.43 5.15 -0.62
CA MET A 30 -2.20 5.05 0.61
C MET A 30 -3.62 4.58 0.30
N PHE A 31 -4.13 3.63 1.10
CA PHE A 31 -5.42 2.97 0.85
C PHE A 31 -5.56 2.43 -0.58
N ASN A 32 -4.45 2.04 -1.22
CA ASN A 32 -4.42 1.60 -2.61
C ASN A 32 -5.03 2.63 -3.61
N GLY A 33 -4.91 3.92 -3.30
CA GLY A 33 -5.45 5.01 -4.10
C GLY A 33 -6.88 5.43 -3.74
N TYR A 34 -7.53 4.75 -2.79
CA TYR A 34 -8.91 5.03 -2.38
C TYR A 34 -9.01 5.93 -1.14
N SER A 35 -7.95 6.66 -0.79
CA SER A 35 -7.91 7.48 0.43
C SER A 35 -9.14 8.36 0.59
N ASP A 36 -9.57 9.01 -0.50
CA ASP A 36 -10.66 9.99 -0.47
C ASP A 36 -12.03 9.36 -0.17
N TYR A 37 -12.15 8.04 -0.31
CA TYR A 37 -13.38 7.29 -0.09
C TYR A 37 -13.40 6.56 1.25
N VAL A 38 -12.23 6.13 1.75
CA VAL A 38 -12.15 5.23 2.91
C VAL A 38 -11.41 5.81 4.11
N ALA A 39 -10.62 6.88 3.95
CA ALA A 39 -9.78 7.39 5.03
C ALA A 39 -10.59 7.87 6.24
N ASP A 40 -11.75 8.48 6.01
CA ASP A 40 -12.60 9.01 7.09
C ASP A 40 -13.11 7.92 8.04
N MET A 41 -13.30 6.68 7.57
CA MET A 41 -13.72 5.56 8.42
C MET A 41 -12.69 5.21 9.49
N TYR A 42 -11.42 5.54 9.28
CA TYR A 42 -10.32 5.25 10.21
C TYR A 42 -9.82 6.50 10.96
N LYS A 43 -10.40 7.67 10.68
CA LYS A 43 -9.96 8.94 11.25
C LYS A 43 -10.19 8.96 12.77
N GLY A 44 -9.14 9.34 13.51
CA GLY A 44 -9.19 9.42 14.99
C GLY A 44 -9.05 8.07 15.70
N MET A 45 -8.92 6.96 14.99
CA MET A 45 -8.68 5.64 15.59
C MET A 45 -7.19 5.45 15.90
N ASN A 46 -6.90 4.81 17.03
CA ASN A 46 -5.55 4.31 17.33
C ASN A 46 -5.46 2.81 17.02
N LEU A 47 -5.07 2.51 15.80
CA LEU A 47 -5.02 1.14 15.29
C LEU A 47 -3.87 0.29 15.89
N ALA A 48 -2.86 0.90 16.50
CA ALA A 48 -1.77 0.17 17.14
C ALA A 48 -2.12 -0.29 18.58
N LYS A 49 -3.13 0.33 19.20
CA LYS A 49 -3.57 0.01 20.57
C LYS A 49 -4.77 -0.93 20.62
N PHE A 50 -5.66 -0.84 19.64
CA PHE A 50 -6.98 -1.49 19.68
C PHE A 50 -7.15 -2.60 18.61
N TYR A 51 -6.05 -3.06 18.02
CA TYR A 51 -6.00 -4.14 17.03
C TYR A 51 -4.72 -4.94 17.20
#